data_AF-A0A101CGP7-F1
#
_entry.id   AF-A0A101CGP7-F1
#
_cell.length_a   1.000
_cell.length_b   1.000
_cell.length_c   1.000
_cell.angle_alpha   90.00
_cell.angle_beta   90.00
_cell.angle_gamma   90.00
#
_symmetry.space_group_name_H-M   'P 1'
#
loop_
_entity.id
_entity.type
_entity.pdbx_description
1 polymer ?
#
loop_
_entity_poly.entity_id
_entity_poly.type
_entity_poly.pdbx_seq_one_letter_code
_entity_poly.pdbx_strand_id
1 'polypeptide(L)'
;MVLALLAALIAVVLAMRTVFAPWAFPLPGQPRLTGYWQGEISYSKTDTRRVLLRLNYNENCESACGMTGGMKVCGAGKDARGDVSGDVRNWRGTRFSVSPCLPRSKGDVNIEHIDGTWKGDELRMRARAAIIDSDGAWHSDQQRPDPPEFVMHRSSEAAFEAGCAKG
;
A
#
# COMPACT_ATOMS: atom_id res chain seq x y z
N MET A 1 -23.94 -11.84 -34.89
CA MET A 1 -23.72 -10.37 -35.01
C MET A 1 -23.72 -9.68 -33.65
N VAL A 2 -24.74 -9.86 -32.79
CA VAL A 2 -24.82 -9.24 -31.44
C VAL A 2 -23.65 -9.62 -30.53
N LEU A 3 -23.26 -10.90 -30.47
CA LEU A 3 -22.10 -11.36 -29.68
C LEU A 3 -20.78 -10.71 -30.12
N ALA A 4 -20.57 -10.51 -31.42
CA ALA A 4 -19.35 -9.88 -31.95
C ALA A 4 -19.30 -8.38 -31.61
N LEU A 5 -20.44 -7.69 -31.67
CA LEU A 5 -20.57 -6.29 -31.24
C LEU A 5 -20.34 -6.12 -29.74
N LEU A 6 -20.88 -7.02 -28.92
CA LEU A 6 -20.64 -7.04 -27.47
C LEU A 6 -19.16 -7.29 -27.15
N ALA A 7 -18.53 -8.26 -27.80
CA ALA A 7 -17.11 -8.53 -27.63
C ALA A 7 -16.24 -7.33 -28.04
N ALA A 8 -16.57 -6.67 -29.15
CA ALA A 8 -15.87 -5.47 -29.60
C ALA A 8 -16.03 -4.31 -28.61
N LEU A 9 -17.24 -4.10 -28.08
CA LEU A 9 -17.50 -3.08 -27.07
C LEU A 9 -16.72 -3.35 -25.77
N ILE A 10 -16.70 -4.60 -25.30
CA ILE A 10 -15.92 -5.02 -24.14
C ILE A 10 -14.43 -4.74 -24.35
N ALA A 11 -13.88 -5.11 -25.52
CA ALA A 11 -12.48 -4.86 -25.85
C ALA A 11 -12.14 -3.35 -25.84
N VAL A 12 -13.02 -2.52 -26.39
CA VAL A 12 -12.87 -1.05 -26.40
C VAL A 12 -12.91 -0.47 -24.98
N VAL A 13 -13.84 -0.92 -24.14
CA VAL A 13 -13.93 -0.48 -22.73
C VAL A 13 -12.69 -0.89 -21.94
N LEU A 14 -12.22 -2.13 -22.11
CA LEU A 14 -11.01 -2.61 -21.45
C LEU A 14 -9.77 -1.83 -21.91
N ALA A 15 -9.64 -1.58 -23.22
CA ALA A 15 -8.55 -0.77 -23.77
C ALA A 15 -8.57 0.64 -23.17
N MET A 16 -9.74 1.30 -23.13
CA MET A 16 -9.87 2.61 -22.49
C MET A 16 -9.44 2.59 -21.03
N ARG A 17 -9.85 1.59 -20.23
CA ARG A 17 -9.44 1.48 -18.82
C ARG A 17 -7.93 1.35 -18.65
N THR A 18 -7.27 0.58 -19.52
CA THR A 18 -5.80 0.44 -19.50
C THR A 18 -5.07 1.70 -19.94
N VAL A 19 -5.69 2.52 -20.81
CA VAL A 19 -5.17 3.85 -21.13
C VAL A 19 -5.31 4.75 -19.91
N PHE A 20 -6.48 4.83 -19.29
CA PHE A 20 -6.75 5.77 -18.18
C PHE A 20 -6.09 5.43 -16.84
N ALA A 21 -5.83 4.15 -16.58
CA ALA A 21 -5.16 3.69 -15.38
C ALA A 21 -4.16 2.56 -15.74
N PRO A 22 -3.04 2.88 -16.42
CA PRO A 22 -2.09 1.88 -16.91
C PRO A 22 -1.40 1.12 -15.76
N TRP A 23 -1.40 1.70 -14.57
CA TRP A 23 -0.88 1.14 -13.34
C TRP A 23 -1.86 0.17 -12.64
N ALA A 24 -3.14 0.15 -13.02
CA ALA A 24 -4.18 -0.58 -12.31
C ALA A 24 -4.38 -2.02 -12.80
N PHE A 25 -4.07 -2.30 -14.06
CA PHE A 25 -4.45 -3.55 -14.72
C PHE A 25 -3.22 -4.41 -15.10
N PRO A 26 -3.28 -5.74 -14.95
CA PRO A 26 -2.22 -6.64 -15.39
C PRO A 26 -2.31 -6.84 -16.90
N LEU A 27 -1.54 -6.10 -17.69
CA LEU A 27 -1.33 -6.43 -19.09
C LEU A 27 -0.17 -7.42 -19.23
N PRO A 28 -0.22 -8.40 -20.16
CA PRO A 28 0.88 -9.33 -20.38
C PRO A 28 2.21 -8.59 -20.60
N GLY A 29 3.21 -8.93 -19.78
CA GLY A 29 4.55 -8.32 -19.83
C GLY A 29 4.66 -6.92 -19.22
N GLN A 30 3.59 -6.38 -18.61
CA GLN A 30 3.62 -5.09 -17.94
C GLN A 30 3.40 -5.23 -16.42
N PRO A 31 4.29 -4.65 -15.60
CA PRO A 31 4.08 -4.59 -14.16
C PRO A 31 2.91 -3.65 -13.85
N ARG A 32 2.25 -3.84 -12.70
CA ARG A 32 1.13 -2.99 -12.22
C ARG A 32 1.32 -2.50 -10.79
N LEU A 33 0.88 -1.31 -10.42
CA LEU A 33 0.97 -0.87 -9.02
C LEU A 33 0.06 -1.71 -8.10
N THR A 34 -1.12 -2.10 -8.58
CA THR A 34 -2.08 -2.91 -7.83
C THR A 34 -1.58 -4.34 -7.60
N GLY A 35 -2.14 -5.01 -6.59
CA GLY A 35 -1.77 -6.35 -6.17
C GLY A 35 -1.11 -6.38 -4.79
N TYR A 36 -0.34 -7.43 -4.54
CA TYR A 36 0.21 -7.76 -3.23
C TYR A 36 1.70 -7.46 -3.18
N TRP A 37 2.11 -6.89 -2.06
CA TRP A 37 3.46 -6.42 -1.81
C TRP A 37 3.89 -6.80 -0.41
N GLN A 38 5.18 -7.05 -0.22
CA GLN A 38 5.78 -7.32 1.08
C GLN A 38 7.13 -6.64 1.23
N GLY A 39 7.44 -6.18 2.42
CA GLY A 39 8.73 -5.57 2.74
C GLY A 39 8.94 -5.53 4.25
N GLU A 40 9.98 -4.83 4.67
CA GLU A 40 10.30 -4.65 6.08
C GLU A 40 10.51 -3.17 6.37
N ILE A 41 9.95 -2.70 7.49
CA ILE A 41 10.13 -1.33 7.97
C ILE A 41 10.86 -1.39 9.31
N SER A 42 11.96 -0.66 9.41
CA SER A 42 12.70 -0.51 10.67
C SER A 42 12.15 0.68 11.44
N TYR A 43 11.41 0.41 12.52
CA TYR A 43 10.87 1.41 13.42
C TYR A 43 11.95 1.95 14.38
N SER A 44 12.85 1.08 14.83
CA SER A 44 14.00 1.44 15.68
C SER A 44 15.26 0.69 15.22
N LYS A 45 16.38 0.81 15.96
CA LYS A 45 17.59 0.00 15.69
C LYS A 45 17.39 -1.49 16.02
N THR A 46 16.41 -1.81 16.86
CA THR A 46 16.15 -3.16 17.37
C THR A 46 14.76 -3.68 16.99
N ASP A 47 13.90 -2.84 16.40
CA ASP A 47 12.55 -3.19 15.96
C ASP A 47 12.44 -3.02 14.44
N THR A 48 12.45 -4.17 13.75
CA THR A 48 12.14 -4.26 12.32
C THR A 48 10.93 -5.16 12.17
N ARG A 49 9.92 -4.67 11.44
CA ARG A 49 8.64 -5.33 11.28
C ARG A 49 8.38 -5.63 9.83
N ARG A 50 7.81 -6.80 9.57
CA ARG A 50 7.37 -7.16 8.23
C ARG A 50 6.06 -6.46 7.91
N VAL A 51 5.98 -5.85 6.73
CA VAL A 51 4.79 -5.17 6.23
C VAL A 51 4.25 -5.92 5.03
N LEU A 52 2.95 -6.20 5.03
CA LEU A 52 2.21 -6.75 3.91
C LEU A 52 1.21 -5.70 3.44
N LEU A 53 1.14 -5.47 2.13
CA LEU A 53 0.29 -4.46 1.53
C LEU A 53 -0.46 -5.06 0.34
N ARG A 54 -1.78 -4.80 0.29
CA ARG A 54 -2.63 -5.06 -0.88
C ARG A 54 -3.13 -3.73 -1.40
N LEU A 55 -2.87 -3.42 -2.66
CA LEU A 55 -3.39 -2.23 -3.34
C LEU A 55 -4.40 -2.65 -4.42
N ASN A 56 -5.56 -2.01 -4.41
CA ASN A 56 -6.66 -2.21 -5.33
C ASN A 56 -6.97 -0.89 -6.04
N TYR A 57 -7.34 -0.98 -7.31
CA TYR A 57 -7.94 0.15 -8.02
C TYR A 57 -9.40 0.28 -7.60
N ASN A 58 -9.84 1.49 -7.27
CA ASN A 58 -11.23 1.77 -6.95
C ASN A 58 -11.73 2.97 -7.77
N GLU A 59 -12.51 2.69 -8.81
CA GLU A 59 -13.13 3.72 -9.66
C GLU A 59 -14.32 4.44 -9.00
N ASN A 60 -14.89 3.85 -7.94
CA ASN A 60 -16.13 4.31 -7.30
C ASN A 60 -15.91 4.92 -5.91
N CYS A 61 -14.68 5.32 -5.58
CA CYS A 61 -14.41 5.85 -4.24
C CYS A 61 -15.02 7.26 -4.10
N GLU A 62 -16.08 7.37 -3.28
CA GLU A 62 -16.79 8.63 -3.01
C GLU A 62 -15.88 9.69 -2.33
N SER A 63 -14.80 9.28 -1.68
CA SER A 63 -13.89 10.15 -0.92
C SER A 63 -12.54 10.39 -1.61
N ALA A 64 -12.56 10.68 -2.92
CA ALA A 64 -11.41 11.17 -3.69
C ALA A 64 -10.13 10.31 -3.61
N CYS A 65 -10.26 8.99 -3.45
CA CYS A 65 -9.14 8.04 -3.44
C CYS A 65 -9.23 7.07 -4.63
N GLY A 66 -8.33 7.20 -5.62
CA GLY A 66 -8.22 6.29 -6.75
C GLY A 66 -7.69 4.90 -6.40
N MET A 67 -7.22 4.70 -5.16
CA MET A 67 -6.72 3.43 -4.65
C MET A 67 -7.27 3.11 -3.26
N THR A 68 -7.61 1.85 -3.05
CA THR A 68 -7.93 1.29 -1.73
C THR A 68 -7.09 0.04 -1.48
N GLY A 69 -7.17 -0.54 -0.29
CA GLY A 69 -6.28 -1.63 0.04
C GLY A 69 -6.40 -2.13 1.46
N GLY A 70 -5.45 -2.98 1.82
CA GLY A 70 -5.24 -3.41 3.20
C GLY A 70 -3.76 -3.46 3.52
N MET A 71 -3.42 -3.18 4.77
CA MET A 71 -2.06 -3.26 5.30
C MET A 71 -2.06 -4.16 6.53
N LYS A 72 -1.01 -4.97 6.66
CA LYS A 72 -0.70 -5.74 7.87
C LYS A 72 0.74 -5.44 8.26
N VAL A 73 0.98 -5.17 9.54
CA VAL A 73 2.31 -4.98 10.13
C VAL A 73 2.50 -6.07 11.18
N CYS A 74 3.52 -6.90 10.98
CA CYS A 74 3.83 -8.05 11.82
C CYS A 74 5.06 -7.75 12.68
N GLY A 75 4.93 -7.78 14.00
CA GLY A 75 6.04 -7.53 14.94
C GLY A 75 5.64 -6.84 16.25
N ALA A 76 6.61 -6.66 17.15
CA ALA A 76 6.47 -6.06 18.50
C ALA A 76 5.42 -6.70 19.44
N GLY A 77 5.19 -8.00 19.33
CA GLY A 77 4.28 -8.74 20.20
C GLY A 77 2.79 -8.51 19.93
N LYS A 78 2.44 -7.60 19.01
CA LYS A 78 1.07 -7.38 18.52
C LYS A 78 1.06 -7.00 17.04
N ASP A 79 0.38 -7.82 16.26
CA ASP A 79 0.16 -7.52 14.84
C ASP A 79 -0.90 -6.43 14.68
N ALA A 80 -0.68 -5.54 13.71
CA ALA A 80 -1.66 -4.53 13.30
C ALA A 80 -2.20 -4.86 11.91
N ARG A 81 -3.50 -4.67 11.71
CA ARG A 81 -4.14 -4.78 10.39
C ARG A 81 -5.19 -3.70 10.20
N GLY A 82 -5.34 -3.22 8.98
CA GLY A 82 -6.30 -2.17 8.67
C GLY A 82 -6.41 -1.91 7.18
N ASP A 83 -7.36 -1.06 6.81
CA ASP A 83 -7.57 -0.65 5.43
C ASP A 83 -6.56 0.42 5.03
N VAL A 84 -6.41 0.61 3.73
CA VAL A 84 -5.56 1.64 3.14
C VAL A 84 -6.37 2.40 2.11
N SER A 85 -6.26 3.72 2.07
CA SER A 85 -6.81 4.56 1.01
C SER A 85 -5.75 5.54 0.50
N GLY A 86 -5.86 5.93 -0.77
CA GLY A 86 -4.97 6.92 -1.34
C GLY A 86 -5.09 7.05 -2.84
N ASP A 87 -4.05 7.60 -3.45
CA ASP A 87 -4.09 8.09 -4.82
C ASP A 87 -2.77 7.93 -5.54
N VAL A 88 -2.86 7.70 -6.85
CA VAL A 88 -1.73 7.93 -7.74
C VAL A 88 -1.55 9.42 -7.94
N ARG A 89 -0.30 9.88 -7.91
CA ARG A 89 0.06 11.31 -8.06
C ARG A 89 0.45 11.66 -9.49
N ASN A 90 0.47 10.68 -10.39
CA ASN A 90 0.67 10.90 -11.81
C ASN A 90 -0.03 9.82 -12.65
N TRP A 91 -0.31 10.16 -13.90
CA TRP A 91 -0.94 9.26 -14.88
C TRP A 91 -0.32 7.86 -14.95
N ARG A 92 1.02 7.79 -14.94
CA ARG A 92 1.75 6.52 -15.04
C ARG A 92 1.69 5.67 -13.76
N GLY A 93 1.18 6.22 -12.65
CA GLY A 93 1.15 5.56 -11.33
C GLY A 93 2.52 5.34 -10.69
N THR A 94 3.60 5.88 -11.27
CA THR A 94 4.96 5.72 -10.72
C THR A 94 5.19 6.48 -9.42
N ARG A 95 4.27 7.39 -9.06
CA ARG A 95 4.22 8.09 -7.77
C ARG A 95 2.84 7.93 -7.18
N PHE A 96 2.76 7.64 -5.89
CA PHE A 96 1.51 7.46 -5.19
C PHE A 96 1.65 7.88 -3.73
N SER A 97 0.50 8.04 -3.06
CA SER A 97 0.46 8.23 -1.61
C SER A 97 -0.69 7.44 -1.03
N VAL A 98 -0.48 6.83 0.13
CA VAL A 98 -1.52 6.07 0.83
C VAL A 98 -1.51 6.38 2.32
N SER A 99 -2.69 6.35 2.93
CA SER A 99 -2.90 6.53 4.36
C SER A 99 -3.50 5.24 4.92
N PRO A 100 -2.76 4.49 5.76
CA PRO A 100 -3.28 3.29 6.39
C PRO A 100 -4.14 3.64 7.62
N CYS A 101 -5.31 3.01 7.74
CA CYS A 101 -6.19 3.09 8.89
C CYS A 101 -5.89 1.92 9.85
N LEU A 102 -4.73 1.98 10.50
CA LEU A 102 -4.31 0.95 11.47
C LEU A 102 -4.84 1.28 12.88
N PRO A 103 -5.16 0.27 13.71
CA PRO A 103 -5.46 0.47 15.11
C PRO A 103 -4.30 1.18 15.81
N ARG A 104 -4.61 2.29 16.50
CA ARG A 104 -3.61 3.03 17.26
C ARG A 104 -3.42 2.41 18.64
N SER A 105 -2.17 2.19 19.01
CA SER A 105 -1.79 1.70 20.33
C SER A 105 -0.85 2.69 21.01
N LYS A 106 -1.04 2.92 22.31
CA LYS A 106 -0.09 3.68 23.12
C LYS A 106 1.24 2.92 23.21
N GLY A 107 2.35 3.64 23.16
CA GLY A 107 3.70 3.08 23.14
C GLY A 107 4.07 2.37 21.83
N ASP A 108 3.32 2.58 20.75
CA ASP A 108 3.60 1.98 19.45
C ASP A 108 3.78 3.05 18.36
N VAL A 109 4.42 2.65 17.28
CA VAL A 109 4.65 3.54 16.14
C VAL A 109 3.51 3.44 15.14
N ASN A 110 2.79 4.53 14.98
CA ASN A 110 1.63 4.62 14.11
C ASN A 110 2.05 5.17 12.75
N ILE A 111 1.89 4.38 11.69
CA ILE A 111 2.06 4.90 10.33
C ILE A 111 0.82 5.73 9.99
N GLU A 112 1.01 7.02 9.68
CA GLU A 112 -0.10 7.92 9.35
C GLU A 112 -0.25 8.12 7.85
N HIS A 113 0.89 8.26 7.16
CA HIS A 113 0.92 8.55 5.75
C HIS A 113 2.14 7.93 5.10
N ILE A 114 2.01 7.50 3.85
CA ILE A 114 3.11 6.91 3.10
C ILE A 114 3.15 7.52 1.70
N ASP A 115 4.29 8.13 1.37
CA ASP A 115 4.62 8.54 0.02
C ASP A 115 5.41 7.41 -0.66
N GLY A 116 5.06 7.08 -1.89
CA GLY A 116 5.61 5.93 -2.59
C GLY A 116 6.01 6.22 -4.03
N THR A 117 7.03 5.51 -4.50
CA THR A 117 7.37 5.40 -5.91
C THR A 117 7.35 3.94 -6.33
N TRP A 118 6.93 3.70 -7.56
CA TRP A 118 6.78 2.35 -8.11
C TRP A 118 7.56 2.20 -9.41
N LYS A 119 8.30 1.09 -9.52
CA LYS A 119 8.97 0.67 -10.75
C LYS A 119 9.04 -0.85 -10.79
N GLY A 120 8.32 -1.45 -11.74
CA GLY A 120 8.38 -2.90 -11.93
C GLY A 120 7.81 -3.68 -10.74
N ASP A 121 8.69 -4.43 -10.10
CA ASP A 121 8.38 -5.29 -8.95
C ASP A 121 8.91 -4.72 -7.63
N GLU A 122 9.15 -3.40 -7.61
CA GLU A 122 9.62 -2.67 -6.44
C GLU A 122 8.74 -1.44 -6.15
N LEU A 123 8.39 -1.29 -4.88
CA LEU A 123 7.90 -0.04 -4.29
C LEU A 123 8.96 0.51 -3.37
N ARG A 124 9.31 1.79 -3.52
CA ARG A 124 10.09 2.53 -2.53
C ARG A 124 9.16 3.45 -1.79
N MET A 125 9.12 3.33 -0.48
CA MET A 125 8.13 3.96 0.37
C MET A 125 8.81 4.73 1.48
N ARG A 126 8.22 5.87 1.84
CA ARG A 126 8.65 6.70 2.95
C ARG A 126 7.44 6.92 3.85
N ALA A 127 7.45 6.32 5.03
CA ALA A 127 6.34 6.39 5.98
C ALA A 127 6.53 7.55 6.95
N ARG A 128 5.57 8.46 7.01
CA ARG A 128 5.42 9.38 8.14
C ARG A 128 4.81 8.63 9.30
N ALA A 129 5.56 8.57 10.38
CA ALA A 129 5.20 7.86 11.59
C ALA A 129 4.98 8.85 12.74
N ALA A 130 3.93 8.63 13.52
CA ALA A 130 3.73 9.26 14.80
C ALA A 130 4.00 8.25 15.91
N ILE A 131 4.88 8.60 16.84
CA ILE A 131 5.09 7.85 18.08
C ILE A 131 4.17 8.47 19.12
N ILE A 132 3.34 7.63 19.73
CA ILE A 132 2.54 7.99 20.90
C ILE A 132 3.16 7.25 22.06
N ASP A 133 3.71 7.94 23.05
CA ASP A 133 4.37 7.29 24.18
C ASP A 133 3.36 6.48 25.02
N SER A 134 3.90 5.64 25.90
CA SER A 134 3.08 4.74 26.74
C SER A 134 2.12 5.48 27.68
N ASP A 135 2.45 6.71 28.07
CA ASP A 135 1.59 7.61 28.85
C ASP A 135 0.51 8.30 27.98
N GLY A 136 0.64 8.24 26.66
CA GLY A 136 -0.22 8.91 25.69
C GLY A 136 0.23 10.33 25.35
N ALA A 137 1.38 10.78 25.86
CA ALA A 137 1.98 12.04 25.47
C ALA A 137 2.72 11.90 24.13
N TRP A 138 2.94 13.05 23.48
CA TRP A 138 3.75 13.16 22.29
C TRP A 138 5.09 13.78 22.68
N HIS A 139 6.18 13.02 22.57
CA HIS A 139 7.54 13.51 22.83
C HIS A 139 8.35 13.56 21.52
N SER A 140 8.83 14.76 21.17
CA SER A 140 9.53 15.02 19.90
C SER A 140 10.93 14.42 19.82
N ASP A 141 11.55 14.10 20.95
CA ASP A 141 12.91 13.56 21.08
C ASP A 141 13.02 12.08 20.67
N GLN A 142 11.91 11.33 20.72
CA GLN A 142 11.84 9.97 20.20
C GLN A 142 11.53 9.91 18.69
N GLN A 143 11.11 11.02 18.08
CA GLN A 143 10.85 11.05 16.65
C GLN A 143 12.16 10.92 15.86
N ARG A 144 12.21 9.97 14.92
CA ARG A 144 13.31 9.95 13.96
C ARG A 144 13.29 11.26 13.15
N PRO A 145 14.45 11.91 12.97
CA PRO A 145 14.52 13.14 12.18
C PRO A 145 14.09 12.94 10.72
N ASP A 146 14.19 11.71 10.20
CA ASP A 146 13.67 11.33 8.89
C ASP A 146 12.68 10.16 9.00
N PRO A 147 11.54 10.22 8.27
CA PRO A 147 10.60 9.12 8.20
C PRO A 147 11.27 7.86 7.62
N PRO A 148 11.07 6.65 8.18
CA PRO A 148 11.72 5.44 7.69
C PRO A 148 11.38 5.19 6.21
N GLU A 149 12.44 5.10 5.40
CA GLU A 149 12.35 4.57 4.05
C GLU A 149 12.40 3.05 4.09
N PHE A 150 11.59 2.41 3.25
CA PHE A 150 11.58 0.97 3.09
C PHE A 150 11.19 0.58 1.68
N VAL A 151 11.59 -0.63 1.31
CA VAL A 151 11.35 -1.20 0.00
C VAL A 151 10.38 -2.36 0.15
N MET A 152 9.40 -2.42 -0.74
CA MET A 152 8.52 -3.57 -0.88
C MET A 152 8.71 -4.23 -2.23
N HIS A 153 8.60 -5.55 -2.25
CA HIS A 153 8.65 -6.39 -3.43
C HIS A 153 7.32 -7.09 -3.66
N ARG A 154 7.13 -7.62 -4.86
CA ARG A 154 5.93 -8.42 -5.16
C ARG A 154 5.75 -9.55 -4.16
N SER A 155 4.49 -9.77 -3.82
CA SER A 155 4.04 -10.88 -2.99
C SER A 155 2.82 -11.55 -3.62
N SER A 156 2.20 -12.45 -2.86
CA SER A 156 1.03 -13.22 -3.27
C SER A 156 -0.15 -12.96 -2.33
N GLU A 157 -1.35 -13.22 -2.82
CA GLU A 157 -2.55 -13.24 -2.01
C GLU A 157 -2.41 -14.22 -0.84
N ALA A 158 -1.87 -15.41 -1.07
CA ALA A 158 -1.66 -16.42 -0.03
C ALA A 158 -0.73 -15.92 1.09
N ALA A 159 0.33 -15.18 0.76
CA ALA A 159 1.21 -14.58 1.77
C ALA A 159 0.49 -13.46 2.55
N PHE A 160 -0.30 -12.64 1.86
CA PHE A 160 -1.09 -11.61 2.51
C PHE A 160 -2.12 -12.22 3.47
N GLU A 161 -2.86 -13.25 3.05
CA GLU A 161 -3.87 -13.93 3.86
C GLU A 161 -3.27 -14.70 5.03
N ALA A 162 -2.15 -15.41 4.82
CA ALA A 162 -1.38 -16.01 5.91
C ALA A 162 -0.96 -14.97 6.97
N GLY A 163 -0.83 -13.70 6.56
CA GLY A 163 -0.57 -12.59 7.47
C GLY A 163 0.67 -12.86 8.30
N CYS A 164 0.57 -12.63 9.60
CA CYS A 164 1.68 -12.73 10.54
C CYS A 164 1.96 -14.14 11.06
N ALA A 165 1.24 -15.17 10.58
CA ALA A 165 1.46 -16.56 10.99
C ALA A 165 2.75 -17.21 10.43
N LYS A 166 3.46 -16.52 9.53
CA LYS A 166 4.79 -16.92 9.04
C LYS A 166 5.83 -15.90 9.51
N GLY A 167 6.28 -16.03 10.75
CA GLY A 167 7.43 -15.35 11.34
C GLY A 167 8.38 -16.39 11.89
#